data_AF-A0A2S9G4F7-F1
#
_entry.id   AF-A0A2S9G4F7-F1
#
_cell.length_a   1.000
_cell.length_b   1.000
_cell.length_c   1.000
_cell.angle_alpha   90.00
_cell.angle_beta   90.00
_cell.angle_gamma   90.00
#
_symmetry.space_group_name_H-M   'P 1'
#
loop_
_entity.id
_entity.type
_entity.pdbx_description
1 polymer ?
#
loop_
_entity_poly.entity_id
_entity_poly.type
_entity_poly.pdbx_seq_one_letter_code
_entity_poly.pdbx_strand_id
1 'polypeptide(L)'
;SQKAVNADERGVAVLSQVDGARWLSLEGKSTVNTDIEAVRDAELRYAQRYRTPRANPKRVVIEVRVERVLGSSSLLDRGND
;
A
#
# COMPACT_ATOMS: atom_id res chain seq x y z
N SER A 1 -1.98 6.82 -14.31
CA SER A 1 -1.45 7.91 -13.43
C SER A 1 0.03 7.69 -13.20
N GLN A 2 0.84 8.73 -12.96
CA GLN A 2 2.30 8.59 -12.80
C GLN A 2 2.71 7.56 -11.73
N LYS A 3 2.02 7.51 -10.58
CA LYS A 3 2.27 6.49 -9.54
C LYS A 3 2.17 5.03 -10.02
N ALA A 4 1.27 4.75 -10.97
CA ALA A 4 1.08 3.41 -11.50
C ALA A 4 2.17 3.08 -12.52
N VAL A 5 2.48 4.03 -13.41
CA VAL A 5 3.61 3.91 -14.34
C VAL A 5 4.92 3.64 -13.58
N ASN A 6 5.21 4.44 -12.55
CA ASN A 6 6.43 4.25 -11.75
C ASN A 6 6.45 2.90 -11.01
N ALA A 7 5.33 2.48 -10.43
CA ALA A 7 5.25 1.22 -9.70
C ALA A 7 5.46 0.00 -10.62
N ASP A 8 4.98 0.06 -11.85
CA ASP A 8 5.15 -0.98 -12.86
C ASP A 8 6.58 -1.00 -13.42
N GLU A 9 7.10 0.16 -13.83
CA GLU A 9 8.43 0.27 -14.45
C GLU A 9 9.58 0.04 -13.47
N ARG A 10 9.43 0.46 -12.20
CA ARG A 10 10.50 0.37 -11.20
C ARG A 10 10.37 -0.85 -10.29
N GLY A 11 9.17 -1.43 -10.17
CA GLY A 11 8.93 -2.63 -9.38
C GLY A 11 9.15 -2.48 -7.88
N VAL A 12 9.19 -1.26 -7.34
CA VAL A 12 9.36 -0.97 -5.91
C VAL A 12 8.44 0.16 -5.45
N ALA A 13 7.94 0.04 -4.22
CA ALA A 13 7.15 1.09 -3.59
C ALA A 13 7.33 1.11 -2.06
N VAL A 14 7.05 2.26 -1.46
CA VAL A 14 7.01 2.44 -0.01
C VAL A 14 5.69 3.11 0.37
N LEU A 15 4.98 2.55 1.35
CA LEU A 15 3.79 3.14 1.96
C LEU A 15 4.16 3.68 3.34
N SER A 16 4.11 5.00 3.51
CA SER A 16 4.46 5.66 4.78
C SER A 16 3.26 6.33 5.42
N GLN A 17 3.10 6.13 6.73
CA GLN A 17 2.07 6.79 7.54
C GLN A 17 2.69 7.30 8.84
N VAL A 18 2.26 8.49 9.26
CA VAL A 18 2.60 9.11 10.54
C VAL A 18 1.34 9.60 11.23
N ASP A 19 1.29 9.43 12.55
CA ASP A 19 0.30 10.01 13.46
C ASP A 19 0.97 10.34 14.81
N GLY A 20 1.24 11.63 15.04
CA GLY A 20 2.06 12.08 16.16
C GLY A 20 3.43 11.42 16.16
N ALA A 21 3.81 10.80 17.29
CA ALA A 21 5.08 10.07 17.42
C ALA A 21 5.06 8.66 16.78
N ARG A 22 3.89 8.17 16.36
CA ARG A 22 3.72 6.83 15.80
C ARG A 22 3.89 6.88 14.29
N TRP A 23 4.78 6.04 13.74
CA TRP A 23 4.98 5.99 12.29
C TRP A 23 5.41 4.62 11.80
N LEU A 24 5.10 4.33 10.54
CA LEU A 24 5.54 3.14 9.80
C LEU A 24 5.87 3.50 8.35
N SER A 25 6.90 2.86 7.79
CA SER A 25 7.16 2.74 6.35
C SER A 25 7.19 1.26 5.97
N LEU A 26 6.32 0.86 5.04
CA LEU A 26 6.25 -0.50 4.51
C LEU A 26 6.90 -0.50 3.13
N GLU A 27 8.08 -1.08 3.02
CA GLU A 27 8.89 -1.15 1.79
C GLU A 27 8.71 -2.53 1.13
N GLY A 28 8.60 -2.56 -0.19
CA GLY A 28 8.47 -3.82 -0.91
C GLY A 28 8.43 -3.73 -2.42
N LYS A 29 8.32 -4.89 -3.04
CA LYS A 29 8.16 -5.03 -4.49
C LYS A 29 6.75 -4.60 -4.90
N SER A 30 6.65 -3.81 -5.97
CA SER A 30 5.37 -3.34 -6.50
C SER A 30 5.04 -3.94 -7.86
N THR A 31 3.74 -4.15 -8.10
CA THR A 31 3.17 -4.51 -9.40
C THR A 31 1.90 -3.69 -9.63
N VAL A 32 1.49 -3.53 -10.89
CA VAL A 32 0.18 -2.96 -11.23
C VAL A 32 -0.76 -4.08 -11.68
N ASN A 33 -1.88 -4.23 -10.98
CA ASN A 33 -2.90 -5.21 -11.32
C ASN A 33 -4.14 -4.51 -11.90
N THR A 34 -4.54 -4.94 -13.09
CA THR A 34 -5.71 -4.44 -13.84
C THR A 34 -6.87 -5.44 -13.89
N ASP A 35 -6.73 -6.61 -13.25
CA ASP A 35 -7.81 -7.59 -13.17
C ASP A 35 -9.03 -7.01 -12.42
N ILE A 36 -10.22 -7.26 -12.97
CA ILE A 36 -11.46 -6.64 -12.49
C ILE A 36 -11.81 -7.14 -11.08
N GLU A 37 -11.59 -8.42 -10.80
CA GLU A 37 -11.87 -8.99 -9.48
C GLU A 37 -10.86 -8.51 -8.44
N ALA A 38 -9.58 -8.38 -8.82
CA ALA A 38 -8.56 -7.76 -7.97
C ALA A 38 -8.87 -6.28 -7.66
N VAL A 39 -9.32 -5.51 -8.67
CA VAL A 39 -9.77 -4.13 -8.48
C VAL A 39 -10.95 -4.07 -7.51
N ARG A 40 -11.94 -4.97 -7.67
CA ARG A 40 -13.11 -5.03 -6.79
C ARG A 40 -12.73 -5.38 -5.35
N ASP A 41 -11.86 -6.37 -5.14
CA ASP A 41 -11.34 -6.73 -3.81
C ASP A 41 -10.61 -5.53 -3.17
N ALA A 42 -9.76 -4.84 -3.92
CA ALA A 42 -9.06 -3.66 -3.45
C ALA A 42 -10.00 -2.49 -3.10
N GLU A 43 -11.08 -2.29 -3.88
CA GLU A 43 -12.12 -1.30 -3.56
C GLU A 43 -12.84 -1.62 -2.25
N LEU A 44 -13.15 -2.89 -1.99
CA LEU A 44 -13.77 -3.34 -0.74
C LEU A 44 -12.85 -3.13 0.47
N ARG A 45 -11.57 -3.52 0.36
CA ARG A 45 -10.56 -3.28 1.41
C ARG A 45 -10.32 -1.79 1.67
N TYR A 46 -10.31 -0.98 0.61
CA TYR A 46 -10.25 0.47 0.73
C TYR A 46 -11.46 1.01 1.49
N ALA A 47 -12.67 0.56 1.14
CA ALA A 47 -13.89 0.99 1.79
C ALA A 47 -13.95 0.63 3.28
N GLN A 48 -13.40 -0.54 3.67
CA GLN A 48 -13.30 -0.96 5.07
C GLN A 48 -12.45 -0.01 5.93
N ARG A 49 -11.33 0.51 5.39
CA ARG A 49 -10.44 1.43 6.12
C ARG A 49 -10.87 2.90 6.00
N TYR A 50 -11.48 3.27 4.89
CA TYR A 50 -11.83 4.65 4.57
C TYR A 50 -13.34 4.80 4.33
N ARG A 51 -13.74 4.79 3.06
CA ARG A 51 -15.13 4.97 2.59
C ARG A 51 -15.26 4.36 1.20
N THR A 52 -16.49 4.07 0.75
CA THR A 52 -16.73 3.58 -0.61
C THR A 52 -16.11 4.52 -1.64
N PRO A 53 -15.21 4.04 -2.52
CA PRO A 53 -14.57 4.88 -3.51
C PRO A 53 -15.57 5.25 -4.62
N ARG A 54 -15.41 6.45 -5.21
CA ARG A 54 -16.18 6.83 -6.41
C ARG A 54 -15.92 5.82 -7.54
N ALA A 55 -16.94 5.46 -8.30
CA ALA A 55 -16.81 4.59 -9.47
C ALA A 55 -15.76 5.15 -10.46
N ASN A 56 -14.85 4.29 -10.92
CA ASN A 56 -13.82 4.62 -11.88
C ASN A 56 -13.51 3.40 -12.77
N PRO A 57 -14.01 3.36 -14.01
CA PRO A 57 -13.75 2.26 -14.95
C PRO A 57 -12.28 2.07 -15.33
N LYS A 58 -11.41 3.05 -15.04
CA LYS A 58 -9.96 3.00 -15.30
C LYS A 58 -9.15 2.76 -14.03
N ARG A 59 -9.78 2.31 -12.93
CA ARG A 59 -9.08 2.01 -11.69
C ARG A 59 -8.16 0.80 -11.89
N VAL A 60 -6.98 0.89 -11.27
CA VAL A 60 -5.99 -0.18 -11.20
C VAL A 60 -5.50 -0.27 -9.75
N VAL A 61 -4.96 -1.42 -9.37
CA VAL A 61 -4.37 -1.65 -8.05
C VAL A 61 -2.85 -1.59 -8.16
N ILE A 62 -2.20 -0.88 -7.24
CA ILE A 62 -0.76 -1.04 -7.03
C ILE A 62 -0.64 -2.00 -5.85
N GLU A 63 -0.23 -3.23 -6.12
CA GLU A 63 0.03 -4.23 -5.09
C GLU A 63 1.47 -4.05 -4.62
N VAL A 64 1.68 -4.06 -3.30
CA VAL A 64 3.02 -3.96 -2.71
C VAL A 64 3.22 -5.14 -1.78
N ARG A 65 4.09 -6.08 -2.17
CA ARG A 65 4.51 -7.18 -1.31
C ARG A 65 5.56 -6.65 -0.35
N VAL A 66 5.16 -6.39 0.89
CA VAL A 66 6.03 -5.84 1.94
C VAL A 66 7.16 -6.83 2.25
N GLU A 67 8.39 -6.34 2.19
CA GLU A 67 9.63 -7.08 2.49
C GLU A 67 10.40 -6.48 3.66
N ARG A 68 10.20 -5.18 3.95
CA ARG A 68 10.82 -4.50 5.08
C ARG A 68 9.87 -3.49 5.71
N VAL A 69 9.97 -3.35 7.02
CA VAL A 69 9.19 -2.37 7.80
C VAL A 69 10.16 -1.51 8.62
N LEU A 70 10.01 -0.19 8.49
CA LEU A 70 10.61 0.79 9.40
C LEU A 70 9.50 1.43 10.23
N GLY A 71 9.81 1.94 11.42
CA GLY A 71 8.80 2.52 12.30
C GLY A 71 9.35 3.10 13.59
N SER A 72 8.48 3.81 14.30
CA SER A 72 8.73 4.22 15.69
C SER A 72 8.97 3.00 16.57
N SER A 73 9.86 3.12 17.56
CA SER A 73 10.21 2.02 18.47
C SER A 73 9.01 1.44 19.22
N SER A 74 7.95 2.22 19.45
CA SER A 74 6.71 1.75 20.08
C SER A 74 5.82 0.88 19.17
N LEU A 75 6.03 0.90 17.85
CA LEU A 75 5.28 0.11 16.87
C LEU A 75 6.10 -1.04 16.26
N LEU A 76 7.42 -0.98 16.39
CA LEU A 76 8.29 -2.09 16.03
C LEU A 76 8.61 -2.87 17.29
N ASP A 77 8.26 -4.15 17.30
CA ASP A 77 8.70 -5.06 18.34
C ASP A 77 10.21 -5.27 18.16
N ARG A 78 11.01 -4.49 18.89
CA ARG A 78 12.41 -4.82 19.08
C ARG A 78 12.40 -5.87 20.17
N GLY A 79 12.44 -7.15 19.79
CA GLY A 79 12.59 -8.22 20.76
C GLY A 79 13.64 -7.82 21.79
N ASN A 80 13.24 -7.69 23.05
CA ASN A 80 14.18 -7.73 24.14
C ASN A 80 14.76 -9.15 24.12
N ASP A 81 15.98 -9.29 23.62
CA ASP A 81 16.89 -10.32 24.10
C ASP A 81 17.32 -9.96 25.54
#